data_AF-A0A8I0C7K8-F1
#
_entry.id   AF-A0A8I0C7K8-F1
#
_cell.length_a   1.000
_cell.length_b   1.000
_cell.length_c   1.000
_cell.angle_alpha   90.00
_cell.angle_beta   90.00
_cell.angle_gamma   90.00
#
_symmetry.space_group_name_H-M   'P 1'
#
loop_
_entity.id
_entity.type
_entity.pdbx_description
1 polymer ?
#
loop_
_entity_poly.entity_id
_entity_poly.type
_entity_poly.pdbx_seq_one_letter_code
_entity_poly.pdbx_strand_id
1 'polypeptide(L)'
;MRHETVSAAVGALLLSLAAAGPASAQADPFGALYAPPGGGAPARDASSGRSGATSVSGAVGRSYANSETGGAVSLAQLDMMPADLPALPVALDGGATRYLKNRPKIAVPGYTIGFIQAASASAYGAGAGLERNGRATKVATRLVGLTDQMAQDLTDEAHADLVRQLEAAGFEVLDLGALQVSERMRNLPRYAQPVGGQGVIDSRATKAWVAYGPRALPPIKGYAFEQGLGAVAASGALLTFGKASQELDAVIVNPRLMIDYVDMESSGRRTFSGSASVDADLRFAIHPLSRIDFVWGNDHGGAMPGWFTTKGASSPQPFGILAQTADRSDSVAMHNALVTVGVNSVYRQSLVFDAEVSPRRYSALARAAYRGFNAALVAEIRKARGA
;
A
#
# COMPACT_ATOMS: atom_id res chain seq x y z
N MET A 1 6.34 -57.92 55.57
CA MET A 1 7.19 -56.71 55.71
C MET A 1 7.39 -56.10 54.33
N ARG A 2 6.87 -54.87 54.14
CA ARG A 2 7.40 -53.77 53.31
C ARG A 2 7.47 -53.98 51.78
N HIS A 3 6.96 -53.14 50.88
CA HIS A 3 6.28 -51.83 50.84
C HIS A 3 5.58 -51.78 49.45
N GLU A 4 4.29 -51.39 49.31
CA GLU A 4 3.80 -50.02 48.96
C GLU A 4 4.19 -49.53 47.55
N THR A 5 3.26 -49.45 46.57
CA THR A 5 2.32 -48.35 46.23
C THR A 5 2.91 -47.08 45.57
N VAL A 6 2.42 -46.81 44.34
CA VAL A 6 1.82 -45.53 43.87
C VAL A 6 2.69 -44.38 43.27
N SER A 7 2.31 -44.04 42.02
CA SER A 7 2.18 -42.73 41.32
C SER A 7 3.29 -41.69 41.16
N ALA A 8 3.37 -41.25 39.88
CA ALA A 8 3.23 -39.88 39.36
C ALA A 8 4.46 -38.97 39.14
N ALA A 9 4.39 -38.35 37.94
CA ALA A 9 4.62 -36.93 37.65
C ALA A 9 6.04 -36.42 37.33
N VAL A 10 6.12 -35.82 36.12
CA VAL A 10 6.70 -34.49 35.83
C VAL A 10 8.24 -34.35 35.76
N GLY A 11 8.68 -33.60 34.74
CA GLY A 11 9.98 -32.92 34.73
C GLY A 11 10.81 -33.25 33.48
N ALA A 12 10.61 -32.59 32.34
CA ALA A 12 11.15 -31.26 32.00
C ALA A 12 12.65 -31.23 31.68
N LEU A 13 12.93 -30.61 30.53
CA LEU A 13 13.99 -29.61 30.30
C LEU A 13 15.25 -30.00 29.48
N LEU A 14 15.23 -29.50 28.24
CA LEU A 14 16.25 -28.72 27.51
C LEU A 14 17.65 -29.30 27.22
N LEU A 15 17.94 -29.41 25.91
CA LEU A 15 19.09 -28.81 25.20
C LEU A 15 18.81 -28.95 23.69
N SER A 16 18.06 -28.02 23.08
CA SER A 16 18.58 -26.85 22.35
C SER A 16 19.57 -27.19 21.21
N LEU A 17 19.06 -27.39 20.00
CA LEU A 17 19.73 -26.90 18.81
C LEU A 17 18.69 -26.22 17.91
N ALA A 18 18.95 -24.93 17.68
CA ALA A 18 18.25 -24.08 16.76
C ALA A 18 18.28 -24.68 15.35
N ALA A 19 17.11 -25.04 14.83
CA ALA A 19 16.84 -24.97 13.42
C ALA A 19 15.95 -23.74 13.22
N ALA A 20 16.61 -22.58 13.13
CA ALA A 20 16.03 -21.45 12.42
C ALA A 20 15.77 -21.94 10.99
N GLY A 21 14.54 -22.36 10.72
CA GLY A 21 14.08 -22.65 9.37
C GLY A 21 14.30 -21.38 8.54
N PRO A 22 14.71 -21.50 7.27
CA PRO A 22 14.89 -20.35 6.42
C PRO A 22 13.57 -19.57 6.42
N ALA A 23 13.65 -18.27 6.73
CA ALA A 23 12.62 -17.32 6.36
C ALA A 23 12.28 -17.64 4.90
N SER A 24 11.06 -18.11 4.67
CA SER A 24 10.57 -18.41 3.33
C SER A 24 10.83 -17.16 2.50
N ALA A 25 11.79 -17.26 1.56
CA ALA A 25 12.16 -16.20 0.66
C ALA A 25 10.91 -15.82 -0.13
N GLN A 26 10.22 -14.78 0.34
CA GLN A 26 9.22 -14.10 -0.44
C GLN A 26 9.96 -13.61 -1.69
N ALA A 27 9.64 -14.19 -2.85
CA ALA A 27 10.14 -13.72 -4.12
C ALA A 27 9.97 -12.19 -4.12
N ASP A 28 11.09 -11.46 -4.26
CA ASP A 28 11.13 -10.01 -4.21
C ASP A 28 9.98 -9.45 -5.06
N PRO A 29 8.89 -8.95 -4.46
CA PRO A 29 7.72 -8.51 -5.20
C PRO A 29 8.03 -7.25 -6.03
N PHE A 30 9.18 -6.62 -5.76
CA PHE A 30 9.71 -5.46 -6.44
C PHE A 30 10.70 -5.85 -7.56
N GLY A 31 11.24 -7.07 -7.50
CA GLY A 31 12.30 -7.54 -8.38
C GLY A 31 11.90 -7.50 -9.85
N ALA A 32 10.65 -7.82 -10.20
CA ALA A 32 10.17 -7.70 -11.58
C ALA A 32 9.97 -6.24 -12.04
N LEU A 33 9.67 -5.32 -11.10
CA LEU A 33 9.46 -3.90 -11.39
C LEU A 33 10.78 -3.12 -11.50
N TYR A 34 11.81 -3.55 -10.75
CA TYR A 34 13.07 -2.85 -10.55
C TYR A 34 14.34 -3.61 -10.99
N ALA A 35 14.24 -4.92 -11.33
CA ALA A 35 15.35 -5.88 -11.52
C ALA A 35 16.73 -5.24 -11.75
N PRO A 36 17.60 -5.13 -10.74
CA PRO A 36 18.99 -4.75 -10.96
C PRO A 36 19.76 -5.95 -11.56
N PRO A 37 20.61 -5.78 -12.59
CA PRO A 37 21.71 -6.71 -12.79
C PRO A 37 22.70 -6.57 -11.62
N GLY A 38 23.36 -7.67 -11.24
CA GLY A 38 24.27 -7.70 -10.09
C GLY A 38 25.28 -6.54 -10.07
N GLY A 39 25.43 -5.91 -8.91
CA GLY A 39 26.38 -4.81 -8.69
C GLY A 39 25.76 -3.43 -8.43
N GLY A 40 24.43 -3.31 -8.32
CA GLY A 40 23.80 -2.07 -7.87
C GLY A 40 24.26 -1.69 -6.46
N ALA A 41 24.78 -0.47 -6.29
CA ALA A 41 25.19 0.04 -4.99
C ALA A 41 23.99 0.05 -4.02
N PRO A 42 24.17 -0.36 -2.75
CA PRO A 42 23.09 -0.34 -1.77
C PRO A 42 22.56 1.08 -1.59
N ALA A 43 21.26 1.19 -1.32
CA ALA A 43 20.62 2.44 -0.90
C ALA A 43 21.40 2.98 0.32
N ARG A 44 21.87 4.23 0.23
CA ARG A 44 22.70 4.87 1.27
C ARG A 44 21.82 5.66 2.23
N ASP A 45 22.25 5.75 3.49
CA ASP A 45 21.46 6.30 4.61
C ASP A 45 20.80 7.67 4.31
N ALA A 46 19.54 7.79 4.72
CA ALA A 46 18.62 8.89 4.44
C ALA A 46 18.92 10.22 5.19
N SER A 47 20.06 10.34 5.89
CA SER A 47 20.34 11.47 6.80
C SER A 47 21.34 12.52 6.27
N SER A 48 21.70 12.47 4.98
CA SER A 48 22.93 13.10 4.46
C SER A 48 22.88 14.59 4.10
N GLY A 49 21.86 15.37 4.50
CA GLY A 49 21.73 16.78 4.05
C GLY A 49 21.51 16.91 2.54
N ARG A 50 21.12 15.81 1.89
CA ARG A 50 20.92 15.69 0.45
C ARG A 50 19.74 16.53 0.01
N SER A 51 19.93 17.24 -1.10
CA SER A 51 18.88 17.93 -1.83
C SER A 51 18.56 17.16 -3.11
N GLY A 52 17.30 17.18 -3.52
CA GLY A 52 16.87 16.53 -4.75
C GLY A 52 15.55 17.07 -5.26
N ALA A 53 15.12 16.54 -6.39
CA ALA A 53 13.91 16.96 -7.07
C ALA A 53 12.67 16.39 -6.38
N THR A 54 11.52 17.05 -6.52
CA THR A 54 10.22 16.50 -6.10
C THR A 54 9.44 15.91 -7.26
N SER A 55 9.88 16.19 -8.49
CA SER A 55 9.34 15.62 -9.71
C SER A 55 10.43 15.31 -10.72
N VAL A 56 10.20 14.27 -11.53
CA VAL A 56 11.09 13.89 -12.64
C VAL A 56 10.25 13.51 -13.85
N SER A 57 10.72 13.88 -15.03
CA SER A 57 10.12 13.49 -16.30
C SER A 57 11.13 12.72 -17.13
N GLY A 58 10.68 11.66 -17.78
CA GLY A 58 11.40 10.94 -18.83
C GLY A 58 10.67 11.13 -20.14
N ALA A 59 11.17 12.02 -21.00
CA ALA A 59 10.55 12.35 -22.29
C ALA A 59 11.45 11.99 -23.46
N VAL A 60 10.86 11.30 -24.45
CA VAL A 60 11.51 10.93 -25.71
C VAL A 60 10.72 11.58 -26.86
N GLY A 61 11.35 12.51 -27.59
CA GLY A 61 10.76 13.22 -28.74
C GLY A 61 11.51 12.99 -30.06
N ARG A 62 11.16 13.73 -31.13
CA ARG A 62 11.84 13.65 -32.44
C ARG A 62 13.31 14.11 -32.39
N SER A 63 13.68 14.88 -31.37
CA SER A 63 15.01 15.44 -31.14
C SER A 63 15.55 14.96 -29.80
N TYR A 64 15.98 13.69 -29.76
CA TYR A 64 16.60 12.99 -28.62
C TYR A 64 15.83 13.06 -27.28
N ALA A 65 16.35 12.34 -26.28
CA ALA A 65 15.71 12.16 -24.98
C ALA A 65 16.41 13.03 -23.94
N ASN A 66 15.61 13.69 -23.11
CA ASN A 66 16.09 14.40 -21.93
C ASN A 66 15.28 13.92 -20.72
N SER A 67 15.92 13.92 -19.56
CA SER A 67 15.21 13.91 -18.29
C SER A 67 15.17 15.33 -17.76
N GLU A 68 14.00 15.77 -17.29
CA GLU A 68 13.90 17.03 -16.55
C GLU A 68 13.58 16.73 -15.09
N THR A 69 14.04 17.61 -14.22
CA THR A 69 13.81 17.52 -12.79
C THR A 69 13.19 18.82 -12.31
N GLY A 70 12.13 18.72 -11.51
CA GLY A 70 11.39 19.87 -11.00
C GLY A 70 11.35 19.92 -9.47
N GLY A 71 11.35 21.14 -8.94
CA GLY A 71 11.41 21.40 -7.50
C GLY A 71 12.80 21.09 -6.89
N ALA A 72 13.07 21.65 -5.71
CA ALA A 72 14.26 21.33 -4.94
C ALA A 72 13.95 21.43 -3.46
N VAL A 73 14.18 20.34 -2.73
CA VAL A 73 14.02 20.27 -1.27
C VAL A 73 15.16 19.44 -0.70
N SER A 74 15.56 19.71 0.54
CA SER A 74 16.52 18.86 1.27
C SER A 74 15.84 18.00 2.33
N LEU A 75 16.35 16.78 2.54
CA LEU A 75 15.85 15.89 3.60
C LEU A 75 15.98 16.53 4.99
N ALA A 76 17.05 17.28 5.23
CA ALA A 76 17.24 18.01 6.50
C ALA A 76 16.17 19.09 6.72
N GLN A 77 15.77 19.83 5.67
CA GLN A 77 14.66 20.79 5.77
C GLN A 77 13.35 20.08 6.08
N LEU A 78 13.11 18.91 5.49
CA LEU A 78 11.91 18.10 5.73
C LEU A 78 11.83 17.60 7.18
N ASP A 79 12.97 17.18 7.75
CA ASP A 79 13.05 16.73 9.15
C ASP A 79 12.79 17.85 10.17
N MET A 80 13.06 19.10 9.79
CA MET A 80 12.76 20.28 10.62
C MET A 80 11.30 20.74 10.52
N MET A 81 10.50 20.19 9.60
CA MET A 81 9.10 20.58 9.46
C MET A 81 8.25 20.11 10.66
N PRO A 82 7.15 20.82 10.99
CA PRO A 82 6.23 20.40 12.05
C PRO A 82 5.69 19.00 11.81
N ALA A 83 5.74 18.14 12.83
CA ALA A 83 5.19 16.78 12.76
C ALA A 83 3.72 16.70 13.15
N ASP A 84 3.18 17.75 13.78
CA ASP A 84 1.76 17.84 14.09
C ASP A 84 1.02 18.41 12.88
N LEU A 85 0.35 17.51 12.17
CA LEU A 85 -0.40 17.82 10.97
C LEU A 85 -1.90 17.60 11.23
N PRO A 86 -2.76 18.49 10.72
CA PRO A 86 -4.20 18.26 10.79
C PRO A 86 -4.54 16.96 10.04
N ALA A 87 -5.62 16.31 10.47
CA ALA A 87 -6.16 15.15 9.77
C ALA A 87 -6.43 15.49 8.30
N LEU A 88 -6.04 14.61 7.38
CA LEU A 88 -6.27 14.81 5.95
C LEU A 88 -7.77 14.76 5.68
N PRO A 89 -8.36 15.72 4.95
CA PRO A 89 -9.78 15.67 4.64
C PRO A 89 -10.05 14.51 3.69
N VAL A 90 -10.85 13.54 4.17
CA VAL A 90 -11.26 12.36 3.38
C VAL A 90 -12.76 12.40 3.19
N ALA A 91 -13.20 12.28 1.93
CA ALA A 91 -14.59 12.03 1.60
C ALA A 91 -14.80 10.53 1.34
N LEU A 92 -15.86 10.00 1.95
CA LEU A 92 -16.32 8.63 1.76
C LEU A 92 -17.68 8.62 1.08
N ASP A 93 -17.85 7.68 0.14
CA ASP A 93 -19.12 7.39 -0.51
C ASP A 93 -19.61 6.02 -0.04
N GLY A 94 -20.83 5.98 0.51
CA GLY A 94 -21.38 4.82 1.20
C GLY A 94 -22.35 4.01 0.35
N GLY A 95 -22.05 2.71 0.20
CA GLY A 95 -22.95 1.71 -0.36
C GLY A 95 -23.60 0.86 0.73
N ALA A 96 -24.91 0.63 0.62
CA ALA A 96 -25.68 -0.24 1.52
C ALA A 96 -25.57 0.11 3.03
N THR A 97 -25.44 1.41 3.34
CA THR A 97 -25.31 1.95 4.71
C THR A 97 -26.48 1.65 5.64
N ARG A 98 -27.65 1.25 5.10
CA ARG A 98 -28.82 0.78 5.87
C ARG A 98 -28.49 -0.32 6.89
N TYR A 99 -27.46 -1.14 6.65
CA TYR A 99 -27.05 -2.21 7.56
C TYR A 99 -26.32 -1.72 8.82
N LEU A 100 -25.98 -0.43 8.89
CA LEU A 100 -25.40 0.21 10.08
C LEU A 100 -26.46 0.76 11.04
N LYS A 101 -27.72 0.89 10.59
CA LYS A 101 -28.78 1.54 11.33
C LYS A 101 -29.19 0.72 12.56
N ASN A 102 -29.38 1.38 13.70
CA ASN A 102 -29.82 0.78 14.97
C ASN A 102 -28.89 -0.32 15.54
N ARG A 103 -27.60 -0.32 15.20
CA ARG A 103 -26.63 -1.32 15.70
C ARG A 103 -25.53 -0.65 16.52
N PRO A 104 -25.59 -0.59 17.86
CA PRO A 104 -24.61 0.18 18.62
C PRO A 104 -23.20 -0.45 18.60
N LYS A 105 -23.12 -1.79 18.61
CA LYS A 105 -21.87 -2.55 18.72
C LYS A 105 -21.11 -2.67 17.40
N ILE A 106 -19.80 -2.46 17.48
CA ILE A 106 -18.87 -2.55 16.34
C ILE A 106 -17.72 -3.47 16.71
N ALA A 107 -17.40 -4.39 15.80
CA ALA A 107 -16.25 -5.26 15.88
C ALA A 107 -15.26 -4.87 14.78
N VAL A 108 -14.00 -4.61 15.15
CA VAL A 108 -12.92 -4.28 14.20
C VAL A 108 -11.91 -5.44 14.20
N PRO A 109 -12.16 -6.53 13.44
CA PRO A 109 -11.28 -7.71 13.47
C PRO A 109 -9.98 -7.52 12.69
N GLY A 110 -9.79 -6.38 12.03
CA GLY A 110 -8.59 -6.05 11.28
C GLY A 110 -8.60 -4.59 10.84
N TYR A 111 -7.41 -4.08 10.53
CA TYR A 111 -7.20 -2.77 9.93
C TYR A 111 -5.99 -2.89 9.02
N THR A 112 -6.20 -2.95 7.71
CA THR A 112 -5.07 -3.15 6.80
C THR A 112 -4.56 -1.81 6.27
N ILE A 113 -3.25 -1.55 6.41
CA ILE A 113 -2.58 -0.48 5.68
C ILE A 113 -1.64 -1.06 4.62
N GLY A 114 -1.89 -0.72 3.36
CA GLY A 114 -0.96 -0.96 2.26
C GLY A 114 -0.09 0.27 2.05
N PHE A 115 1.23 0.09 2.01
CA PHE A 115 2.16 1.13 1.58
C PHE A 115 2.67 0.74 0.20
N ILE A 116 2.49 1.59 -0.82
CA ILE A 116 3.16 1.34 -2.10
C ILE A 116 4.65 1.66 -1.92
N GLN A 117 5.50 0.72 -2.29
CA GLN A 117 6.95 0.79 -2.10
C GLN A 117 7.72 0.83 -3.42
N ALA A 118 7.06 0.52 -4.53
CA ALA A 118 7.60 0.75 -5.86
C ALA A 118 6.48 1.10 -6.84
N ALA A 119 6.82 1.90 -7.85
CA ALA A 119 5.93 2.23 -8.95
C ALA A 119 6.70 2.28 -10.26
N SER A 120 6.06 1.89 -11.36
CA SER A 120 6.61 2.09 -12.69
C SER A 120 5.52 2.44 -13.69
N ALA A 121 5.86 3.32 -14.61
CA ALA A 121 5.02 3.67 -15.74
C ALA A 121 5.85 3.64 -17.01
N SER A 122 5.20 3.31 -18.12
CA SER A 122 5.84 3.25 -19.43
C SER A 122 4.94 3.87 -20.49
N ALA A 123 5.53 4.68 -21.37
CA ALA A 123 4.87 5.19 -22.55
C ALA A 123 5.54 4.66 -23.81
N TYR A 124 4.75 4.47 -24.86
CA TYR A 124 5.20 4.05 -26.18
C TYR A 124 4.64 4.98 -27.24
N GLY A 125 5.53 5.46 -28.11
CA GLY A 125 5.20 6.27 -29.28
C GLY A 125 5.68 5.56 -30.55
N ALA A 126 4.77 5.33 -31.49
CA ALA A 126 5.09 4.92 -32.85
C ALA A 126 4.31 5.84 -33.79
N GLY A 127 4.97 6.41 -34.80
CA GLY A 127 4.30 7.22 -35.80
C GLY A 127 3.30 6.42 -36.63
N ALA A 128 2.46 7.14 -37.37
CA ALA A 128 1.35 6.58 -38.14
C ALA A 128 1.83 5.55 -39.18
N GLY A 129 1.72 4.26 -38.86
CA GLY A 129 1.67 3.11 -39.78
C GLY A 129 2.88 2.82 -40.67
N LEU A 130 3.85 3.72 -40.79
CA LEU A 130 4.99 3.62 -41.72
C LEU A 130 6.34 4.06 -41.09
N GLU A 131 6.33 4.68 -39.91
CA GLU A 131 7.57 5.03 -39.21
C GLU A 131 8.20 3.76 -38.59
N ARG A 132 9.37 3.37 -39.12
CA ARG A 132 10.16 2.19 -38.71
C ARG A 132 10.90 2.36 -37.37
N ASN A 133 10.71 3.49 -36.67
CA ASN A 133 11.48 3.91 -35.50
C ASN A 133 10.56 4.11 -34.29
N GLY A 134 10.28 3.02 -33.56
CA GLY A 134 9.52 3.08 -32.32
C GLY A 134 10.29 3.75 -31.19
N ARG A 135 9.57 4.31 -30.21
CA ARG A 135 10.15 4.98 -29.04
C ARG A 135 9.44 4.53 -27.78
N ALA A 136 10.19 4.16 -26.76
CA ALA A 136 9.65 3.79 -25.46
C ALA A 136 10.35 4.58 -24.37
N THR A 137 9.59 5.04 -23.38
CA THR A 137 10.14 5.58 -22.14
C THR A 137 9.54 4.82 -20.97
N LYS A 138 10.38 4.54 -19.96
CA LYS A 138 9.98 3.92 -18.71
C LYS A 138 10.63 4.70 -17.57
N VAL A 139 9.83 5.04 -16.57
CA VAL A 139 10.32 5.52 -15.27
C VAL A 139 9.90 4.50 -14.22
N ALA A 140 10.83 4.16 -13.34
CA ALA A 140 10.57 3.35 -12.16
C ALA A 140 11.05 4.10 -10.91
N THR A 141 10.26 4.06 -9.85
CA THR A 141 10.59 4.63 -8.55
C THR A 141 10.49 3.57 -7.46
N ARG A 142 11.30 3.71 -6.41
CA ARG A 142 11.23 2.89 -5.20
C ARG A 142 11.25 3.77 -3.96
N LEU A 143 10.37 3.50 -3.01
CA LEU A 143 10.32 4.21 -1.73
C LEU A 143 11.51 3.79 -0.85
N VAL A 144 12.25 4.77 -0.34
CA VAL A 144 13.39 4.58 0.57
C VAL A 144 13.18 5.43 1.81
N GLY A 145 13.33 4.83 2.99
CA GLY A 145 13.17 5.53 4.28
C GLY A 145 11.94 5.09 5.08
N LEU A 146 11.03 4.29 4.49
CA LEU A 146 10.00 3.56 5.22
C LEU A 146 10.54 2.17 5.59
N THR A 147 10.72 1.92 6.89
CA THR A 147 11.10 0.59 7.40
C THR A 147 9.86 -0.24 7.75
N ASP A 148 9.98 -1.57 7.77
CA ASP A 148 8.89 -2.46 8.20
C ASP A 148 8.42 -2.16 9.61
N GLN A 149 9.36 -1.86 10.52
CA GLN A 149 9.04 -1.49 11.89
C GLN A 149 8.18 -0.21 11.93
N MET A 150 8.55 0.81 11.15
CA MET A 150 7.75 2.04 11.06
C MET A 150 6.37 1.79 10.47
N ALA A 151 6.27 1.00 9.40
CA ALA A 151 4.99 0.65 8.78
C ALA A 151 4.07 -0.12 9.75
N GLN A 152 4.66 -1.03 10.54
CA GLN A 152 3.97 -1.77 11.58
C GLN A 152 3.49 -0.85 12.71
N ASP A 153 4.34 0.04 13.21
CA ASP A 153 3.98 0.99 14.27
C ASP A 153 2.86 1.94 13.83
N LEU A 154 2.92 2.46 12.60
CA LEU A 154 1.86 3.28 12.01
C LEU A 154 0.53 2.52 11.89
N THR A 155 0.57 1.22 11.62
CA THR A 155 -0.63 0.39 11.50
C THR A 155 -1.26 0.10 12.86
N ASP A 156 -0.44 -0.18 13.87
CA ASP A 156 -0.89 -0.34 15.26
C ASP A 156 -1.54 0.97 15.77
N GLU A 157 -0.90 2.11 15.51
CA GLU A 157 -1.42 3.44 15.84
C GLU A 157 -2.76 3.72 15.13
N ALA A 158 -2.89 3.38 13.85
CA ALA A 158 -4.11 3.64 13.07
C ALA A 158 -5.32 2.86 13.57
N HIS A 159 -5.12 1.60 13.98
CA HIS A 159 -6.17 0.79 14.57
C HIS A 159 -6.58 1.34 15.94
N ALA A 160 -5.60 1.65 16.81
CA ALA A 160 -5.87 2.24 18.12
C ALA A 160 -6.62 3.59 18.00
N ASP A 161 -6.22 4.42 17.03
CA ASP A 161 -6.91 5.67 16.71
C ASP A 161 -8.36 5.44 16.28
N LEU A 162 -8.63 4.46 15.42
CA LEU A 162 -10.00 4.15 15.01
C LEU A 162 -10.87 3.74 16.19
N VAL A 163 -10.40 2.79 17.02
CA VAL A 163 -11.13 2.33 18.20
C VAL A 163 -11.47 3.52 19.10
N ARG A 164 -10.47 4.34 19.42
CA ARG A 164 -10.65 5.56 20.22
C ARG A 164 -11.68 6.52 19.62
N GLN A 165 -11.65 6.76 18.31
CA GLN A 165 -12.61 7.66 17.66
C GLN A 165 -14.04 7.09 17.63
N LEU A 166 -14.19 5.77 17.46
CA LEU A 166 -15.50 5.10 17.54
C LEU A 166 -16.08 5.17 18.95
N GLU A 167 -15.28 4.90 19.97
CA GLU A 167 -15.69 5.00 21.38
C GLU A 167 -16.05 6.44 21.77
N ALA A 168 -15.24 7.42 21.35
CA ALA A 168 -15.52 8.84 21.56
C ALA A 168 -16.82 9.31 20.87
N ALA A 169 -17.22 8.63 19.79
CA ALA A 169 -18.50 8.85 19.12
C ALA A 169 -19.69 8.14 19.81
N GLY A 170 -19.45 7.44 20.92
CA GLY A 170 -20.47 6.75 21.72
C GLY A 170 -20.79 5.33 21.23
N PHE A 171 -19.93 4.73 20.40
CA PHE A 171 -20.11 3.35 19.96
C PHE A 171 -19.45 2.37 20.92
N GLU A 172 -20.10 1.22 21.13
CA GLU A 172 -19.51 0.10 21.87
C GLU A 172 -18.60 -0.67 20.91
N VAL A 173 -17.29 -0.58 21.11
CA VAL A 173 -16.31 -1.32 20.30
C VAL A 173 -15.91 -2.58 21.03
N LEU A 174 -16.08 -3.74 20.39
CA LEU A 174 -15.67 -5.02 20.97
C LEU A 174 -14.15 -5.10 21.04
N ASP A 175 -13.64 -5.44 22.22
CA ASP A 175 -12.20 -5.66 22.42
C ASP A 175 -11.72 -6.98 21.79
N LEU A 176 -10.40 -7.16 21.78
CA LEU A 176 -9.78 -8.36 21.22
C LEU A 176 -10.23 -9.65 21.94
N GLY A 177 -10.49 -9.59 23.25
CA GLY A 177 -10.95 -10.74 24.02
C GLY A 177 -12.33 -11.20 23.55
N ALA A 178 -13.26 -10.28 23.39
CA ALA A 178 -14.60 -10.53 22.85
C ALA A 178 -14.55 -11.09 21.42
N LEU A 179 -13.66 -10.56 20.57
CA LEU A 179 -13.44 -11.12 19.23
C LEU A 179 -12.92 -12.56 19.29
N GLN A 180 -12.04 -12.88 20.24
CA GLN A 180 -11.49 -14.23 20.40
C GLN A 180 -12.48 -15.23 21.01
N VAL A 181 -13.60 -14.80 21.60
CA VAL A 181 -14.67 -15.72 22.02
C VAL A 181 -15.35 -16.36 20.81
N SER A 182 -15.45 -15.65 19.68
CA SER A 182 -15.99 -16.22 18.43
C SER A 182 -14.99 -17.17 17.79
N GLU A 183 -15.37 -18.45 17.66
CA GLU A 183 -14.58 -19.46 16.94
C GLU A 183 -14.35 -19.04 15.48
N ARG A 184 -15.33 -18.36 14.88
CA ARG A 184 -15.25 -17.84 13.50
C ARG A 184 -14.16 -16.78 13.35
N MET A 185 -14.06 -15.87 14.30
CA MET A 185 -13.04 -14.82 14.30
C MET A 185 -11.65 -15.38 14.60
N ARG A 186 -11.54 -16.37 15.49
CA ARG A 186 -10.28 -17.09 15.77
C ARG A 186 -9.74 -17.83 14.56
N ASN A 187 -10.62 -18.52 13.82
CA ASN A 187 -10.24 -19.34 12.68
C ASN A 187 -10.21 -18.57 11.35
N LEU A 188 -10.40 -17.25 11.38
CA LEU A 188 -10.36 -16.41 10.20
C LEU A 188 -8.97 -16.49 9.54
N PRO A 189 -8.86 -16.84 8.25
CA PRO A 189 -7.57 -16.95 7.59
C PRO A 189 -6.82 -15.62 7.57
N ARG A 190 -5.61 -15.62 8.13
CA ARG A 190 -4.71 -14.45 8.19
C ARG A 190 -3.34 -14.78 7.61
N TYR A 191 -2.60 -13.74 7.25
CA TYR A 191 -1.17 -13.86 7.02
C TYR A 191 -0.42 -13.79 8.35
N ALA A 192 0.66 -14.58 8.45
CA ALA A 192 1.52 -14.57 9.65
C ALA A 192 2.48 -13.38 9.67
N GLN A 193 2.66 -12.70 8.54
CA GLN A 193 3.62 -11.63 8.30
C GLN A 193 2.98 -10.59 7.36
N PRO A 194 3.57 -9.39 7.22
CA PRO A 194 3.19 -8.45 6.16
C PRO A 194 3.18 -9.14 4.79
N VAL A 195 2.24 -8.76 3.93
CA VAL A 195 2.04 -9.42 2.63
C VAL A 195 2.29 -8.44 1.48
N GLY A 196 3.19 -8.82 0.58
CA GLY A 196 3.50 -8.06 -0.62
C GLY A 196 2.55 -8.38 -1.77
N GLY A 197 2.29 -7.39 -2.62
CA GLY A 197 1.55 -7.54 -3.87
C GLY A 197 2.07 -6.58 -4.94
N GLN A 198 1.75 -6.88 -6.20
CA GLN A 198 2.00 -5.99 -7.33
C GLN A 198 0.87 -6.09 -8.34
N GLY A 199 0.62 -5.00 -9.06
CA GLY A 199 -0.45 -4.94 -10.04
C GLY A 199 -0.64 -3.54 -10.61
N VAL A 200 -1.45 -3.47 -11.66
CA VAL A 200 -1.93 -2.19 -12.20
C VAL A 200 -3.02 -1.69 -11.25
N ILE A 201 -2.71 -0.65 -10.49
CA ILE A 201 -3.57 -0.13 -9.41
C ILE A 201 -4.29 1.16 -9.81
N ASP A 202 -3.65 1.97 -10.64
CA ASP A 202 -4.27 3.10 -11.32
C ASP A 202 -4.35 2.81 -12.83
N SER A 203 -4.90 3.73 -13.61
CA SER A 203 -5.23 3.44 -15.01
C SER A 203 -4.02 3.13 -15.91
N ARG A 204 -2.76 3.32 -15.49
CA ARG A 204 -1.58 3.16 -16.38
C ARG A 204 -0.26 2.77 -15.70
N ALA A 205 -0.12 2.87 -14.38
CA ALA A 205 1.10 2.53 -13.66
C ALA A 205 0.98 1.19 -12.93
N THR A 206 2.06 0.42 -12.96
CA THR A 206 2.19 -0.79 -12.14
C THR A 206 2.82 -0.39 -10.82
N LYS A 207 2.14 -0.69 -9.72
CA LYS A 207 2.60 -0.39 -8.37
C LYS A 207 2.75 -1.69 -7.57
N ALA A 208 3.76 -1.73 -6.72
CA ALA A 208 3.94 -2.79 -5.73
C ALA A 208 3.78 -2.21 -4.33
N TRP A 209 3.15 -3.00 -3.47
CA TRP A 209 2.78 -2.61 -2.12
C TRP A 209 3.11 -3.72 -1.14
N VAL A 210 3.23 -3.33 0.13
CA VAL A 210 3.25 -4.25 1.27
C VAL A 210 2.12 -3.85 2.20
N ALA A 211 1.30 -4.83 2.55
CA ALA A 211 0.16 -4.67 3.44
C ALA A 211 0.50 -5.17 4.84
N TYR A 212 0.23 -4.31 5.83
CA TYR A 212 0.42 -4.53 7.25
C TYR A 212 -0.94 -4.51 7.94
N GLY A 213 -1.05 -5.25 9.03
CA GLY A 213 -2.19 -5.25 9.95
C GLY A 213 -1.66 -5.09 11.36
N PRO A 214 -2.48 -4.71 12.35
CA PRO A 214 -2.00 -4.54 13.71
C PRO A 214 -1.31 -5.81 14.21
N ARG A 215 -0.28 -5.69 15.06
CA ARG A 215 0.46 -6.87 15.57
C ARG A 215 -0.46 -7.89 16.24
N ALA A 216 -1.48 -7.41 16.94
CA ALA A 216 -2.49 -8.25 17.58
C ALA A 216 -3.54 -8.82 16.60
N LEU A 217 -3.66 -8.23 15.41
CA LEU A 217 -4.64 -8.58 14.38
C LEU A 217 -3.99 -8.57 12.98
N PRO A 218 -3.15 -9.57 12.64
CA PRO A 218 -2.46 -9.62 11.34
C PRO A 218 -3.43 -9.56 10.15
N PRO A 219 -2.96 -9.16 8.95
CA PRO A 219 -3.80 -8.99 7.77
C PRO A 219 -4.67 -10.21 7.46
N ILE A 220 -5.94 -9.97 7.15
CA ILE A 220 -6.91 -10.99 6.80
C ILE A 220 -6.76 -11.34 5.31
N LYS A 221 -6.74 -12.63 4.96
CA LYS A 221 -6.68 -13.07 3.56
C LYS A 221 -7.94 -12.62 2.81
N GLY A 222 -7.75 -12.03 1.63
CA GLY A 222 -8.79 -11.38 0.83
C GLY A 222 -9.04 -9.91 1.18
N TYR A 223 -8.39 -9.39 2.22
CA TYR A 223 -8.49 -8.01 2.70
C TYR A 223 -7.12 -7.32 2.82
N ALA A 224 -6.11 -7.86 2.13
CA ALA A 224 -4.75 -7.32 2.02
C ALA A 224 -4.42 -6.84 0.61
N PHE A 225 -5.43 -6.33 -0.09
CA PHE A 225 -5.36 -5.82 -1.47
C PHE A 225 -4.99 -6.88 -2.51
N GLU A 226 -5.24 -8.16 -2.23
CA GLU A 226 -4.91 -9.24 -3.16
C GLU A 226 -5.67 -9.11 -4.48
N GLN A 227 -5.00 -9.47 -5.57
CA GLN A 227 -5.58 -9.57 -6.90
C GLN A 227 -5.64 -11.03 -7.37
N GLY A 228 -6.41 -11.30 -8.42
CA GLY A 228 -6.52 -12.64 -9.02
C GLY A 228 -7.10 -13.68 -8.04
N LEU A 229 -6.51 -14.88 -8.01
CA LEU A 229 -6.98 -15.98 -7.14
C LEU A 229 -6.98 -15.63 -5.64
N GLY A 230 -6.12 -14.71 -5.20
CA GLY A 230 -6.13 -14.21 -3.82
C GLY A 230 -7.40 -13.45 -3.45
N ALA A 231 -8.08 -12.83 -4.42
CA ALA A 231 -9.36 -12.15 -4.21
C ALA A 231 -10.51 -13.14 -3.91
N VAL A 232 -10.37 -14.43 -4.29
CA VAL A 232 -11.37 -15.46 -3.99
C VAL A 232 -11.51 -15.68 -2.47
N ALA A 233 -10.42 -15.48 -1.71
CA ALA A 233 -10.43 -15.58 -0.26
C ALA A 233 -11.38 -14.55 0.40
N ALA A 234 -11.63 -13.41 -0.25
CA ALA A 234 -12.53 -12.38 0.25
C ALA A 234 -13.97 -12.89 0.40
N SER A 235 -14.42 -13.76 -0.51
CA SER A 235 -15.77 -14.36 -0.44
C SER A 235 -15.93 -15.27 0.79
N GLY A 236 -14.90 -16.06 1.12
CA GLY A 236 -14.90 -16.90 2.31
C GLY A 236 -14.85 -16.10 3.62
N ALA A 237 -14.05 -15.04 3.64
CA ALA A 237 -13.99 -14.10 4.76
C ALA A 237 -15.33 -13.36 4.94
N LEU A 238 -15.99 -12.93 3.87
CA LEU A 238 -17.30 -12.28 3.92
C LEU A 238 -18.37 -13.15 4.59
N LEU A 239 -18.47 -14.43 4.22
CA LEU A 239 -19.40 -15.36 4.85
C LEU A 239 -19.07 -15.57 6.34
N THR A 240 -17.79 -15.61 6.68
CA THR A 240 -17.31 -15.72 8.06
C THR A 240 -17.72 -14.50 8.88
N PHE A 241 -17.59 -13.29 8.32
CA PHE A 241 -18.03 -12.06 8.96
C PHE A 241 -19.54 -12.01 9.18
N GLY A 242 -20.35 -12.49 8.24
CA GLY A 242 -21.80 -12.57 8.41
C GLY A 242 -22.18 -13.39 9.64
N LYS A 243 -21.60 -14.59 9.79
CA LYS A 243 -21.86 -15.47 10.94
C LYS A 243 -21.31 -14.90 12.25
N ALA A 244 -20.08 -14.40 12.23
CA ALA A 244 -19.47 -13.79 13.41
C ALA A 244 -20.22 -12.53 13.86
N SER A 245 -20.79 -11.76 12.92
CA SER A 245 -21.64 -10.60 13.23
C SER A 245 -22.86 -11.00 14.06
N GLN A 246 -23.50 -12.13 13.75
CA GLN A 246 -24.62 -12.66 14.53
C GLN A 246 -24.16 -13.15 15.91
N GLU A 247 -23.08 -13.91 15.97
CA GLU A 247 -22.53 -14.47 17.22
C GLU A 247 -22.17 -13.36 18.22
N LEU A 248 -21.63 -12.25 17.71
CA LEU A 248 -21.16 -11.12 18.52
C LEU A 248 -22.23 -10.03 18.72
N ASP A 249 -23.37 -10.13 18.02
CA ASP A 249 -24.37 -9.07 17.88
C ASP A 249 -23.74 -7.70 17.56
N ALA A 250 -22.80 -7.70 16.62
CA ALA A 250 -21.99 -6.53 16.27
C ALA A 250 -21.82 -6.40 14.76
N VAL A 251 -21.76 -5.16 14.27
CA VAL A 251 -21.36 -4.91 12.88
C VAL A 251 -19.86 -5.14 12.78
N ILE A 252 -19.44 -6.00 11.85
CA ILE A 252 -18.03 -6.18 11.54
C ILE A 252 -17.58 -5.05 10.63
N VAL A 253 -16.52 -4.33 10.99
CA VAL A 253 -15.94 -3.23 10.20
C VAL A 253 -14.47 -3.53 9.93
N ASN A 254 -14.08 -3.56 8.66
CA ASN A 254 -12.72 -3.85 8.22
C ASN A 254 -12.20 -2.73 7.29
N PRO A 255 -11.50 -1.74 7.85
CA PRO A 255 -10.86 -0.68 7.09
C PRO A 255 -9.64 -1.19 6.31
N ARG A 256 -9.50 -0.72 5.07
CA ARG A 256 -8.33 -0.93 4.21
C ARG A 256 -7.86 0.41 3.66
N LEU A 257 -6.71 0.86 4.11
CA LEU A 257 -6.10 2.12 3.72
C LEU A 257 -4.88 1.85 2.84
N MET A 258 -4.78 2.49 1.68
CA MET A 258 -3.61 2.39 0.80
C MET A 258 -2.95 3.76 0.71
N ILE A 259 -1.67 3.85 1.09
CA ILE A 259 -0.86 5.07 1.04
C ILE A 259 0.06 5.00 -0.18
N ASP A 260 -0.09 5.98 -1.06
CA ASP A 260 0.72 6.20 -2.25
C ASP A 260 1.69 7.36 -2.03
N TYR A 261 2.90 7.23 -2.54
CA TYR A 261 3.94 8.26 -2.46
C TYR A 261 4.22 8.94 -3.80
N VAL A 262 3.68 8.43 -4.91
CA VAL A 262 4.05 8.94 -6.24
C VAL A 262 2.83 8.99 -7.16
N ASP A 263 2.61 10.13 -7.79
CA ASP A 263 1.74 10.22 -8.95
C ASP A 263 2.56 9.95 -10.20
N MET A 264 2.12 9.00 -11.03
CA MET A 264 2.80 8.69 -12.28
C MET A 264 1.86 8.91 -13.44
N GLU A 265 2.19 9.84 -14.31
CA GLU A 265 1.48 10.06 -15.56
C GLU A 265 2.29 9.52 -16.73
N SER A 266 1.60 8.95 -17.72
CA SER A 266 2.23 8.51 -18.95
C SER A 266 1.38 8.91 -20.13
N SER A 267 2.01 9.33 -21.23
CA SER A 267 1.33 9.83 -22.43
C SER A 267 0.64 8.72 -23.27
N GLY A 268 0.13 7.67 -22.65
CA GLY A 268 -0.19 6.38 -23.29
C GLY A 268 -1.28 6.39 -24.37
N ARG A 269 -0.84 6.07 -25.61
CA ARG A 269 -1.58 5.61 -26.83
C ARG A 269 -2.28 6.65 -27.73
N ARG A 270 -1.62 7.74 -28.09
CA ARG A 270 -1.88 8.27 -29.44
C ARG A 270 -0.97 7.54 -30.42
N THR A 271 -1.54 6.65 -31.24
CA THR A 271 -0.90 6.03 -32.42
C THR A 271 -0.36 7.07 -33.43
N PHE A 272 -0.57 8.35 -33.15
CA PHE A 272 -0.18 9.51 -33.95
C PHE A 272 0.79 10.46 -33.23
N SER A 273 1.24 10.18 -32.00
CA SER A 273 2.26 11.01 -31.33
C SER A 273 3.67 10.47 -31.59
N GLY A 274 4.53 11.28 -32.19
CA GLY A 274 5.96 10.96 -32.38
C GLY A 274 6.81 11.09 -31.11
N SER A 275 6.18 11.18 -29.93
CA SER A 275 6.82 11.32 -28.63
C SER A 275 6.18 10.40 -27.58
N ALA A 276 6.96 10.05 -26.56
CA ALA A 276 6.54 9.29 -25.39
C ALA A 276 7.10 9.96 -24.14
N SER A 277 6.23 10.28 -23.16
CA SER A 277 6.65 10.85 -21.87
C SER A 277 6.05 10.08 -20.71
N VAL A 278 6.83 10.01 -19.63
CA VAL A 278 6.38 9.57 -18.31
C VAL A 278 6.84 10.60 -17.29
N ASP A 279 5.91 11.09 -16.51
CA ASP A 279 6.14 12.04 -15.42
C ASP A 279 5.91 11.32 -14.09
N ALA A 280 6.77 11.60 -13.11
CA ALA A 280 6.67 11.05 -11.76
C ALA A 280 6.84 12.17 -10.73
N ASP A 281 5.78 12.42 -9.97
CA ASP A 281 5.70 13.46 -8.95
C ASP A 281 5.57 12.84 -7.56
N LEU A 282 6.41 13.27 -6.61
CA LEU A 282 6.22 12.88 -5.20
C LEU A 282 4.93 13.49 -4.68
N ARG A 283 3.96 12.63 -4.38
CA ARG A 283 2.66 13.01 -3.85
C ARG A 283 2.26 12.03 -2.76
N PHE A 284 2.12 12.54 -1.53
CA PHE A 284 1.58 11.75 -0.44
C PHE A 284 0.06 11.70 -0.58
N ALA A 285 -0.50 10.50 -0.81
CA ALA A 285 -1.93 10.36 -1.04
C ALA A 285 -2.52 9.10 -0.41
N ILE A 286 -3.77 9.22 0.02
CA ILE A 286 -4.68 8.08 0.19
C ILE A 286 -5.13 7.66 -1.20
N HIS A 287 -4.80 6.44 -1.60
CA HIS A 287 -5.15 5.89 -2.90
C HIS A 287 -6.66 5.57 -2.99
N PRO A 288 -7.31 5.73 -4.15
CA PRO A 288 -8.72 5.35 -4.36
C PRO A 288 -9.07 3.87 -4.13
N LEU A 289 -8.07 2.98 -4.03
CA LEU A 289 -8.28 1.59 -3.60
C LEU A 289 -8.61 1.45 -2.12
N SER A 290 -8.39 2.52 -1.35
CA SER A 290 -8.78 2.56 0.05
C SER A 290 -10.28 2.44 0.17
N ARG A 291 -10.74 1.57 1.05
CA ARG A 291 -12.17 1.33 1.31
C ARG A 291 -12.37 0.75 2.69
N ILE A 292 -13.57 0.92 3.21
CA ILE A 292 -14.00 0.24 4.42
C ILE A 292 -15.10 -0.73 4.03
N ASP A 293 -14.95 -1.99 4.41
CA ASP A 293 -15.99 -2.99 4.27
C ASP A 293 -16.67 -3.18 5.62
N PHE A 294 -17.99 -3.24 5.63
CA PHE A 294 -18.74 -3.60 6.82
C PHE A 294 -19.76 -4.69 6.53
N VAL A 295 -20.03 -5.52 7.52
CA VAL A 295 -20.90 -6.68 7.36
C VAL A 295 -21.83 -6.79 8.56
N TRP A 296 -23.11 -6.96 8.25
CA TRP A 296 -24.13 -7.37 9.21
C TRP A 296 -24.63 -8.78 8.87
N GLY A 297 -24.79 -9.64 9.87
CA GLY A 297 -25.38 -10.96 9.69
C GLY A 297 -26.92 -10.92 9.69
N ASN A 298 -27.58 -11.39 8.63
CA ASN A 298 -29.04 -11.52 8.66
C ASN A 298 -29.48 -12.77 9.45
N ASP A 299 -30.74 -12.87 9.84
CA ASP A 299 -31.26 -13.95 10.70
C ASP A 299 -31.13 -15.37 10.10
N HIS A 300 -30.82 -15.50 8.81
CA HIS A 300 -30.66 -16.76 8.09
C HIS A 300 -29.18 -17.16 7.91
N GLY A 301 -28.25 -16.47 8.59
CA GLY A 301 -26.82 -16.76 8.49
C GLY A 301 -26.15 -16.24 7.21
N GLY A 302 -26.83 -15.35 6.49
CA GLY A 302 -26.31 -14.65 5.33
C GLY A 302 -25.53 -13.39 5.71
N ALA A 303 -24.49 -13.08 4.93
CA ALA A 303 -23.74 -11.84 5.07
C ALA A 303 -24.42 -10.71 4.28
N MET A 304 -24.71 -9.59 4.94
CA MET A 304 -25.22 -8.36 4.32
C MET A 304 -24.07 -7.35 4.24
N PRO A 305 -23.28 -7.35 3.14
CA PRO A 305 -22.18 -6.42 2.99
C PRO A 305 -22.68 -5.01 2.71
N GLY A 306 -21.98 -4.04 3.27
CA GLY A 306 -21.91 -2.69 2.76
C GLY A 306 -20.47 -2.20 2.74
N TRP A 307 -20.27 -1.01 2.18
CA TRP A 307 -18.94 -0.48 1.98
C TRP A 307 -18.91 1.04 2.01
N PHE A 308 -17.73 1.59 2.26
CA PHE A 308 -17.39 2.97 1.99
C PHE A 308 -16.18 3.00 1.05
N THR A 309 -16.26 3.75 -0.04
CA THR A 309 -15.13 3.99 -0.95
C THR A 309 -14.70 5.44 -0.88
N THR A 310 -13.48 5.73 -1.30
CA THR A 310 -12.99 7.11 -1.44
C THR A 310 -12.50 7.37 -2.86
N LYS A 311 -12.58 8.62 -3.30
CA LYS A 311 -11.90 9.09 -4.52
C LYS A 311 -10.40 9.34 -4.28
N GLY A 312 -9.90 9.04 -3.09
CA GLY A 312 -8.57 9.39 -2.64
C GLY A 312 -8.53 10.79 -2.02
N ALA A 313 -7.42 11.09 -1.37
CA ALA A 313 -7.12 12.40 -0.80
C ALA A 313 -5.60 12.58 -0.88
N SER A 314 -5.12 13.79 -1.16
CA SER A 314 -3.68 14.05 -1.28
C SER A 314 -3.26 15.22 -0.41
N SER A 315 -2.03 15.15 0.09
CA SER A 315 -1.37 16.24 0.78
C SER A 315 -0.39 16.91 -0.17
N PRO A 316 -0.41 18.24 -0.33
CA PRO A 316 0.59 18.97 -1.10
C PRO A 316 1.91 19.13 -0.33
N GLN A 317 1.97 18.64 0.91
CA GLN A 317 3.13 18.86 1.77
C GLN A 317 4.30 17.97 1.34
N PRO A 318 5.52 18.54 1.22
CA PRO A 318 6.68 17.77 0.79
C PRO A 318 7.12 16.80 1.90
N PHE A 319 7.71 15.68 1.48
CA PHE A 319 8.10 14.58 2.37
C PHE A 319 9.32 13.79 1.91
N GLY A 320 9.82 14.04 0.71
CA GLY A 320 10.98 13.35 0.19
C GLY A 320 11.55 14.02 -1.06
N ILE A 321 12.53 13.35 -1.65
CA ILE A 321 13.21 13.72 -2.88
C ILE A 321 13.32 12.51 -3.81
N LEU A 322 13.43 12.76 -5.10
CA LEU A 322 13.75 11.76 -6.13
C LEU A 322 15.24 11.87 -6.46
N ALA A 323 15.97 10.79 -6.23
CA ALA A 323 17.38 10.65 -6.55
C ALA A 323 17.56 9.58 -7.64
N GLN A 324 18.12 9.95 -8.79
CA GLN A 324 18.36 8.99 -9.87
C GLN A 324 19.44 7.98 -9.44
N THR A 325 19.13 6.70 -9.56
CA THR A 325 20.03 5.61 -9.17
C THR A 325 20.55 4.81 -10.36
N ALA A 326 19.80 4.78 -11.47
CA ALA A 326 20.28 4.20 -12.72
C ALA A 326 19.70 4.90 -13.95
N ASP A 327 20.51 4.97 -15.00
CA ASP A 327 20.08 5.22 -16.38
C ASP A 327 20.38 3.97 -17.19
N ARG A 328 19.34 3.37 -17.78
CA ARG A 328 19.45 2.16 -18.62
C ARG A 328 18.97 2.43 -20.04
N SER A 329 19.08 3.69 -20.48
CA SER A 329 18.67 4.11 -21.81
C SER A 329 19.59 3.54 -22.88
N ASP A 330 19.03 3.23 -24.05
CA ASP A 330 19.82 2.82 -25.20
C ASP A 330 20.80 3.92 -25.61
N SER A 331 21.95 3.53 -26.18
CA SER A 331 22.88 4.51 -26.73
C SER A 331 22.24 5.21 -27.93
N VAL A 332 22.09 6.53 -27.81
CA VAL A 332 21.59 7.40 -28.88
C VAL A 332 22.44 7.24 -30.15
N ALA A 333 23.76 7.14 -29.99
CA ALA A 333 24.68 6.97 -31.11
C ALA A 333 24.47 5.62 -31.83
N MET A 334 24.28 4.52 -31.09
CA MET A 334 24.04 3.20 -31.67
C MET A 334 22.66 3.12 -32.34
N HIS A 335 21.64 3.72 -31.74
CA HIS A 335 20.32 3.80 -32.36
C HIS A 335 20.37 4.57 -33.67
N ASN A 336 21.00 5.76 -33.67
CA ASN A 336 21.16 6.55 -34.89
C ASN A 336 21.95 5.78 -35.96
N ALA A 337 23.03 5.11 -35.59
CA ALA A 337 23.83 4.32 -36.52
C ALA A 337 23.00 3.21 -37.18
N LEU A 338 22.18 2.48 -36.42
CA LEU A 338 21.29 1.43 -36.94
C LEU A 338 20.20 2.00 -37.85
N VAL A 339 19.58 3.12 -37.47
CA VAL A 339 18.56 3.80 -38.29
C VAL A 339 19.15 4.32 -39.60
N THR A 340 20.36 4.90 -39.58
CA THR A 340 21.05 5.41 -40.77
C THR A 340 21.36 4.30 -41.78
N VAL A 341 21.62 3.07 -41.32
CA VAL A 341 21.84 1.90 -42.21
C VAL A 341 20.54 1.14 -42.56
N GLY A 342 19.37 1.72 -42.25
CA GLY A 342 18.07 1.16 -42.62
C GLY A 342 17.59 -0.02 -41.77
N VAL A 343 18.26 -0.30 -40.65
CA VAL A 343 17.86 -1.34 -39.69
C VAL A 343 16.81 -0.76 -38.75
N ASN A 344 15.69 -1.46 -38.63
CA ASN A 344 14.64 -1.10 -37.68
C ASN A 344 15.20 -1.14 -36.25
N SER A 345 15.12 -0.02 -35.54
CA SER A 345 15.57 0.11 -34.16
C SER A 345 14.52 0.84 -33.35
N VAL A 346 14.37 0.48 -32.08
CA VAL A 346 13.51 1.17 -31.11
C VAL A 346 14.41 1.83 -30.09
N TYR A 347 14.32 3.15 -29.94
CA TYR A 347 15.05 3.83 -28.87
C TYR A 347 14.27 3.70 -27.56
N ARG A 348 14.92 3.18 -26.51
CA ARG A 348 14.33 3.01 -25.19
C ARG A 348 15.03 3.89 -24.16
N GLN A 349 14.27 4.74 -23.49
CA GLN A 349 14.71 5.43 -22.27
C GLN A 349 14.20 4.65 -21.06
N SER A 350 15.07 4.37 -20.09
CA SER A 350 14.68 3.63 -18.88
C SER A 350 15.39 4.22 -17.66
N LEU A 351 14.68 5.07 -16.92
CA LEU A 351 15.19 5.76 -15.75
C LEU A 351 14.69 5.14 -14.46
N VAL A 352 15.58 5.12 -13.46
CA VAL A 352 15.30 4.52 -12.16
C VAL A 352 15.66 5.51 -11.06
N PHE A 353 14.72 5.75 -10.16
CA PHE A 353 14.85 6.72 -9.06
C PHE A 353 14.54 6.07 -7.70
N ASP A 354 15.26 6.49 -6.68
CA ASP A 354 14.86 6.31 -5.29
C ASP A 354 14.06 7.52 -4.85
N ALA A 355 12.84 7.28 -4.35
CA ALA A 355 12.04 8.24 -3.61
C ALA A 355 12.48 8.20 -2.14
N GLU A 356 13.53 8.96 -1.82
CA GLU A 356 14.08 9.07 -0.48
C GLU A 356 13.19 9.98 0.36
N VAL A 357 12.60 9.44 1.43
CA VAL A 357 11.70 10.20 2.31
C VAL A 357 12.34 10.50 3.65
N SER A 358 11.97 11.64 4.24
CA SER A 358 12.21 11.89 5.67
C SER A 358 11.31 10.93 6.47
N PRO A 359 11.87 10.02 7.30
CA PRO A 359 11.08 9.08 8.09
C PRO A 359 10.08 9.80 9.00
N ARG A 360 10.53 10.86 9.66
CA ARG A 360 9.71 11.70 10.54
C ARG A 360 8.55 12.33 9.79
N ARG A 361 8.82 12.89 8.60
CA ARG A 361 7.81 13.60 7.81
C ARG A 361 6.79 12.65 7.20
N TYR A 362 7.26 11.51 6.67
CA TYR A 362 6.40 10.48 6.10
C TYR A 362 5.46 9.89 7.16
N SER A 363 5.97 9.58 8.36
CA SER A 363 5.14 9.12 9.48
C SER A 363 4.11 10.17 9.90
N ALA A 364 4.46 11.46 9.96
CA ALA A 364 3.51 12.52 10.28
C ALA A 364 2.34 12.59 9.27
N LEU A 365 2.64 12.46 7.97
CA LEU A 365 1.62 12.44 6.92
C LEU A 365 0.77 11.17 6.96
N ALA A 366 1.37 10.01 7.24
CA ALA A 366 0.63 8.76 7.44
C ALA A 366 -0.35 8.87 8.61
N ARG A 367 0.06 9.52 9.71
CA ARG A 367 -0.83 9.83 10.85
C ARG A 367 -1.98 10.75 10.46
N ALA A 368 -1.70 11.83 9.75
CA ALA A 368 -2.73 12.71 9.23
C ALA A 368 -3.73 11.96 8.33
N ALA A 369 -3.23 11.06 7.48
CA ALA A 369 -4.05 10.27 6.57
C ALA A 369 -4.96 9.29 7.31
N TYR A 370 -4.43 8.43 8.19
CA TYR A 370 -5.29 7.46 8.90
C TYR A 370 -6.27 8.16 9.85
N ARG A 371 -5.88 9.26 10.50
CA ARG A 371 -6.78 10.03 11.38
C ARG A 371 -7.95 10.61 10.60
N GLY A 372 -7.68 11.14 9.41
CA GLY A 372 -8.69 11.67 8.51
C GLY A 372 -9.62 10.60 7.96
N PHE A 373 -9.05 9.46 7.55
CA PHE A 373 -9.80 8.31 7.07
C PHE A 373 -10.72 7.72 8.15
N ASN A 374 -10.20 7.58 9.39
CA ASN A 374 -10.96 7.12 10.55
C ASN A 374 -12.08 8.11 10.92
N ALA A 375 -11.79 9.41 10.93
CA ALA A 375 -12.78 10.44 11.23
C ALA A 375 -13.92 10.45 10.21
N ALA A 376 -13.61 10.30 8.93
CA ALA A 376 -14.60 10.19 7.88
C ALA A 376 -15.49 8.94 8.05
N LEU A 377 -14.90 7.79 8.40
CA LEU A 377 -15.66 6.57 8.70
C LEU A 377 -16.62 6.78 9.87
N VAL A 378 -16.14 7.33 10.98
CA VAL A 378 -16.95 7.60 12.18
C VAL A 378 -18.12 8.53 11.83
N ALA A 379 -17.86 9.59 11.06
CA ALA A 379 -18.89 10.51 10.59
C ALA A 379 -19.97 9.82 9.73
N GLU A 380 -19.56 8.96 8.78
CA GLU A 380 -20.52 8.23 7.94
C GLU A 380 -21.32 7.18 8.73
N ILE A 381 -20.72 6.51 9.74
CA ILE A 381 -21.46 5.61 10.63
C ILE A 381 -22.51 6.40 11.43
N ARG A 382 -22.16 7.57 11.98
CA ARG A 382 -23.11 8.43 12.71
C ARG A 382 -24.28 8.85 11.82
N LYS A 383 -23.98 9.35 10.63
CA LYS A 383 -24.97 9.72 9.61
C LYS A 383 -25.88 8.56 9.26
N ALA A 384 -25.34 7.36 9.04
CA ALA A 384 -26.13 6.16 8.75
C ALA A 384 -27.05 5.74 9.90
N ARG A 385 -26.69 6.08 11.15
CA ARG A 385 -27.49 5.85 12.36
C ARG A 385 -28.46 6.98 12.69
N GLY A 386 -28.44 8.10 11.94
CA GLY A 386 -29.31 9.25 12.13
C GLY A 386 -28.87 10.22 13.23
N ALA A 387 -27.56 10.29 13.51
CA ALA A 387 -26.93 11.11 14.56
C ALA A 387 -25.94 12.16 14.05
#